data_AF-A0A1B6IPQ5-F1
#
_entry.id   AF-A0A1B6IPQ5-F1
#
_cell.length_a   1.000
_cell.length_b   1.000
_cell.length_c   1.000
_cell.angle_alpha   90.00
_cell.angle_beta   90.00
_cell.angle_gamma   90.00
#
_symmetry.space_group_name_H-M   'P 1'
#
loop_
_entity.id
_entity.type
_entity.pdbx_description
1 polymer ?
#
loop_
_entity_poly.entity_id
_entity_poly.type
_entity_poly.pdbx_seq_one_letter_code
_entity_poly.pdbx_strand_id
1 'polypeptide(L)'
;QQMYNFFHSSTHRWEILLSQYDKECLTVKTLSKTRWSARADASKAMHKSYKQIIAALQDITSNEENKKDVRLEAKQLIEKLQSLEMTMMICFWNKVLMKFHDISVRLQSEDGDLDQTALSYELLESFLSSLRNEEQFSNFESEAKLMCNSQEYKQDIDNTRKKKPKIPLGESKEGHWHTEFDGRK
;
A
#
# COMPACT_ATOMS: atom_id res chain seq x y z
N GLN A 1 -4.22 6.25 7.41
CA GLN A 1 -3.98 6.81 8.76
C GLN A 1 -2.60 6.51 9.32
N GLN A 2 -2.13 5.25 9.31
CA GLN A 2 -0.80 4.88 9.85
C GLN A 2 0.33 5.74 9.28
N MET A 3 0.35 5.96 7.95
CA MET A 3 1.35 6.81 7.30
C MET A 3 1.38 8.24 7.85
N TYR A 4 0.21 8.87 7.98
CA TYR A 4 0.08 10.21 8.55
C TYR A 4 0.62 10.24 9.99
N ASN A 5 0.18 9.29 10.82
CA ASN A 5 0.61 9.24 12.22
C ASN A 5 2.13 9.03 12.34
N PHE A 6 2.71 8.19 11.49
CA PHE A 6 4.15 7.93 11.47
C PHE A 6 4.94 9.21 11.22
N PHE A 7 4.66 9.92 10.13
CA PHE A 7 5.41 11.15 9.81
C PHE A 7 5.05 12.32 10.73
N HIS A 8 3.77 12.50 11.05
CA HIS A 8 3.31 13.65 11.83
C HIS A 8 3.69 13.59 13.32
N SER A 9 3.99 12.40 13.86
CA SER A 9 4.40 12.28 15.27
C SER A 9 5.85 12.69 15.53
N SER A 10 6.62 13.14 14.52
CA SER A 10 7.95 13.73 14.71
C SER A 10 8.23 14.78 13.64
N THR A 11 8.62 15.99 14.06
CA THR A 11 9.03 17.08 13.16
C THR A 11 10.20 16.65 12.28
N HIS A 12 11.17 15.91 12.84
CA HIS A 12 12.30 15.40 12.08
C HIS A 12 11.88 14.43 10.97
N ARG A 13 10.97 13.49 11.25
CA ARG A 13 10.45 12.56 10.21
C ARG A 13 9.64 13.31 9.16
N TRP A 14 8.91 14.33 9.57
CA TRP A 14 8.18 15.20 8.65
C TRP A 14 9.13 15.97 7.72
N GLU A 15 10.23 16.49 8.23
CA GLU A 15 11.27 17.16 7.44
C GLU A 15 11.90 16.21 6.41
N ILE A 16 12.23 14.98 6.80
CA ILE A 16 12.73 13.95 5.87
C ILE A 16 11.72 13.67 4.75
N LEU A 17 10.42 13.61 5.07
CA LEU A 17 9.39 13.45 4.05
C LEU A 17 9.36 14.63 3.08
N LEU A 18 9.40 15.86 3.60
CA LEU A 18 9.36 17.07 2.78
C LEU A 18 10.61 17.23 1.92
N SER A 19 11.79 16.80 2.38
CA SER A 19 13.01 16.86 1.57
C SER A 19 12.97 15.94 0.35
N GLN A 20 12.12 14.91 0.38
CA GLN A 20 11.91 14.00 -0.76
C GLN A 20 10.84 14.51 -1.75
N TYR A 21 10.04 15.52 -1.38
CA TYR A 21 8.94 15.99 -2.21
C TYR A 21 9.40 16.89 -3.36
N ASP A 22 8.81 16.65 -4.52
CA ASP A 22 8.89 17.54 -5.69
C ASP A 22 7.64 18.43 -5.80
N LYS A 23 7.56 19.21 -6.88
CA LYS A 23 6.45 20.15 -7.13
C LYS A 23 5.09 19.46 -7.37
N GLU A 24 5.08 18.18 -7.73
CA GLU A 24 3.86 17.44 -8.05
C GLU A 24 3.33 16.63 -6.87
N CYS A 25 4.16 16.44 -5.84
CA CYS A 25 3.82 15.76 -4.60
C CYS A 25 2.70 16.47 -3.83
N LEU A 26 1.87 15.64 -3.21
CA LEU A 26 0.87 16.07 -2.24
C LEU A 26 1.23 15.53 -0.86
N THR A 27 1.12 16.37 0.15
CA THR A 27 1.38 15.99 1.54
C THR A 27 0.43 14.90 2.02
N VAL A 28 0.96 13.89 2.71
CA VAL A 28 0.14 12.88 3.39
C VAL A 28 -0.91 13.57 4.27
N LYS A 29 -2.18 13.21 4.08
CA LYS A 29 -3.31 13.81 4.81
C LYS A 29 -3.81 12.88 5.90
N THR A 30 -4.30 13.50 6.98
CA THR A 30 -5.09 12.79 7.99
C THR A 30 -6.49 12.51 7.48
N LEU A 31 -7.11 11.45 7.99
CA LEU A 31 -8.52 11.18 7.70
C LEU A 31 -9.41 12.06 8.58
N SER A 32 -10.50 12.56 8.00
CA SER A 32 -11.56 13.20 8.77
C SER A 32 -12.70 12.22 9.04
N LYS A 33 -13.22 12.26 10.27
CA LYS A 33 -14.44 11.51 10.64
C LYS A 33 -15.67 12.07 9.94
N THR A 34 -15.75 13.38 9.77
CA THR A 34 -16.94 14.10 9.29
C THR A 34 -16.87 14.48 7.81
N ARG A 35 -15.69 14.58 7.22
CA ARG A 35 -15.50 15.00 5.82
C ARG A 35 -15.06 13.82 4.96
N TRP A 36 -15.97 13.31 4.14
CA TRP A 36 -15.66 12.27 3.15
C TRP A 36 -14.52 12.68 2.21
N SER A 37 -14.49 13.96 1.77
CA SER A 37 -13.45 14.48 0.88
C SER A 37 -12.03 14.29 1.42
N ALA A 38 -11.83 14.30 2.73
CA ALA A 38 -10.52 14.03 3.33
C ALA A 38 -9.97 12.62 2.98
N ARG A 39 -10.84 11.64 2.70
CA ARG A 39 -10.42 10.31 2.23
C ARG A 39 -9.94 10.36 0.78
N ALA A 40 -10.63 11.10 -0.08
CA ALA A 40 -10.21 11.31 -1.47
C ALA A 40 -8.86 12.06 -1.50
N ASP A 41 -8.71 13.13 -0.73
CA ASP A 41 -7.46 13.88 -0.60
C ASP A 41 -6.31 13.01 -0.10
N ALA A 42 -6.56 12.18 0.92
CA ALA A 42 -5.56 11.26 1.46
C ALA A 42 -5.16 10.18 0.43
N SER A 43 -6.13 9.62 -0.30
CA SER A 43 -5.86 8.63 -1.35
C SER A 43 -5.05 9.23 -2.50
N LYS A 44 -5.44 10.44 -2.94
CA LYS A 44 -4.73 11.19 -3.98
C LYS A 44 -3.30 11.51 -3.55
N ALA A 45 -3.10 11.91 -2.30
CA ALA A 45 -1.77 12.19 -1.78
C ALA A 45 -0.89 10.94 -1.69
N MET A 46 -1.46 9.82 -1.25
CA MET A 46 -0.75 8.53 -1.21
C MET A 46 -0.35 8.05 -2.60
N HIS A 47 -1.23 8.18 -3.60
CA HIS A 47 -0.94 7.76 -4.98
C HIS A 47 0.11 8.67 -5.64
N LYS A 48 -0.06 10.00 -5.56
CA LYS A 48 0.89 10.95 -6.18
C LYS A 48 2.28 10.94 -5.58
N SER A 49 2.38 10.87 -4.25
CA SER A 49 3.65 10.95 -3.54
C SER A 49 4.23 9.57 -3.20
N TYR A 50 3.76 8.50 -3.86
CA TYR A 50 4.09 7.12 -3.50
C TYR A 50 5.61 6.88 -3.46
N LYS A 51 6.31 7.27 -4.53
CA LYS A 51 7.76 7.05 -4.65
C LYS A 51 8.55 7.82 -3.58
N GLN A 52 8.16 9.06 -3.31
CA GLN A 52 8.80 9.94 -2.34
C GLN A 52 8.53 9.47 -0.91
N ILE A 53 7.33 8.94 -0.63
CA ILE A 53 7.03 8.30 0.65
C ILE A 53 7.92 7.08 0.87
N ILE A 54 8.10 6.23 -0.16
CA ILE A 54 9.00 5.08 -0.06
C ILE A 54 10.45 5.52 0.18
N ALA A 55 10.94 6.51 -0.57
CA ALA A 55 12.28 7.06 -0.40
C ALA A 55 12.50 7.61 1.02
N ALA A 56 11.55 8.40 1.53
CA ALA A 56 11.63 8.94 2.89
C ALA A 56 11.65 7.83 3.96
N LEU A 57 10.86 6.77 3.78
CA LEU A 57 10.90 5.61 4.69
C LEU A 57 12.23 4.85 4.61
N GLN A 58 12.82 4.74 3.41
CA GLN A 58 14.12 4.11 3.20
C GLN A 58 15.24 4.91 3.90
N ASP A 59 15.24 6.24 3.78
CA ASP A 59 16.18 7.11 4.50
C ASP A 59 16.07 6.94 6.01
N ILE A 60 14.83 6.90 6.54
CA ILE A 60 14.59 6.68 7.97
C ILE A 60 15.10 5.31 8.41
N THR A 61 14.93 4.28 7.58
CA THR A 61 15.34 2.91 7.88
C THR A 61 16.87 2.76 7.88
N SER A 62 17.56 3.44 6.97
CA SER A 62 19.02 3.38 6.81
C SER A 62 19.80 4.25 7.79
N ASN A 63 19.16 5.29 8.36
CA ASN A 63 19.82 6.16 9.33
C ASN A 63 19.89 5.50 10.72
N GLU A 64 21.10 5.12 11.14
CA GLU A 64 21.37 4.47 12.43
C GLU A 64 21.12 5.36 13.66
N GLU A 65 21.07 6.68 13.50
CA GLU A 65 20.73 7.64 14.57
C GLU A 65 19.26 7.52 14.99
N ASN A 66 18.40 7.06 14.09
CA ASN A 66 17.00 6.79 14.43
C ASN A 66 16.91 5.61 15.40
N LYS A 67 15.98 5.71 16.35
CA LYS A 67 15.70 4.62 17.29
C LYS A 67 15.31 3.33 16.56
N LYS A 68 15.74 2.18 17.10
CA LYS A 68 15.55 0.87 16.46
C LYS A 68 14.08 0.53 16.17
N ASP A 69 13.18 0.94 17.06
CA ASP A 69 11.72 0.80 16.91
C ASP A 69 11.19 1.59 15.71
N VAL A 70 11.62 2.84 15.54
CA VAL A 70 11.24 3.71 14.41
C VAL A 70 11.72 3.12 13.08
N ARG A 71 12.96 2.60 13.04
CA ARG A 71 13.50 1.95 11.83
C ARG A 71 12.74 0.67 11.49
N LEU A 72 12.39 -0.12 12.50
CA LEU A 72 11.57 -1.32 12.30
C LEU A 72 10.17 -0.98 11.79
N GLU A 73 9.52 0.04 12.37
CA GLU A 73 8.21 0.50 11.92
C GLU A 73 8.26 1.02 10.48
N ALA A 74 9.28 1.81 10.12
CA ALA A 74 9.50 2.29 8.75
C ALA A 74 9.66 1.12 7.76
N LYS A 75 10.48 0.14 8.12
CA LYS A 75 10.69 -1.08 7.31
C LYS A 75 9.38 -1.85 7.09
N GLN A 76 8.59 -2.03 8.14
CA GLN A 76 7.28 -2.71 8.03
C GLN A 76 6.31 -1.93 7.15
N LEU A 77 6.34 -0.60 7.19
CA LEU A 77 5.53 0.25 6.31
C LEU A 77 5.94 0.11 4.85
N ILE A 78 7.25 0.06 4.56
CA ILE A 78 7.78 -0.21 3.21
C ILE A 78 7.30 -1.57 2.70
N GLU A 79 7.48 -2.63 3.48
CA GLU A 79 7.07 -4.00 3.10
C GLU A 79 5.56 -4.11 2.84
N LYS A 80 4.74 -3.31 3.52
CA LYS A 80 3.30 -3.23 3.26
C LYS A 80 3.01 -2.47 1.96
N LEU A 81 3.61 -1.30 1.79
CA LEU A 81 3.34 -0.43 0.63
C LEU A 81 3.86 -1.02 -0.68
N GLN A 82 5.01 -1.69 -0.66
CA GLN A 82 5.60 -2.30 -1.86
C GLN A 82 4.96 -3.63 -2.25
N SER A 83 3.96 -4.11 -1.48
CA SER A 83 3.17 -5.25 -1.95
C SER A 83 2.35 -4.87 -3.17
N LEU A 84 2.26 -5.81 -4.11
CA LEU A 84 1.50 -5.61 -5.32
C LEU A 84 0.04 -5.30 -4.99
N GLU A 85 -0.57 -6.05 -4.05
CA GLU A 85 -1.95 -5.87 -3.61
C GLU A 85 -2.19 -4.47 -3.04
N MET A 86 -1.30 -4.02 -2.14
CA MET A 86 -1.45 -2.71 -1.51
C MET A 86 -1.35 -1.59 -2.55
N THR A 87 -0.42 -1.73 -3.49
CA THR A 87 -0.20 -0.76 -4.56
C THR A 87 -1.40 -0.71 -5.52
N MET A 88 -1.92 -1.89 -5.92
CA MET A 88 -3.16 -2.00 -6.70
C MET A 88 -4.34 -1.35 -5.97
N MET A 89 -4.48 -1.60 -4.67
CA MET A 89 -5.54 -0.98 -3.88
C MET A 89 -5.41 0.55 -3.82
N ILE A 90 -4.18 1.10 -3.77
CA ILE A 90 -3.95 2.55 -3.83
C ILE A 90 -4.41 3.11 -5.18
N CYS A 91 -4.03 2.49 -6.31
CA CYS A 91 -4.49 2.91 -7.65
C CYS A 91 -6.02 2.87 -7.76
N PHE A 92 -6.62 1.74 -7.37
CA PHE A 92 -8.06 1.52 -7.43
C PHE A 92 -8.82 2.56 -6.60
N TRP A 93 -8.46 2.71 -5.31
CA TRP A 93 -9.15 3.64 -4.43
C TRP A 93 -8.94 5.09 -4.84
N ASN A 94 -7.76 5.45 -5.35
CA ASN A 94 -7.55 6.80 -5.88
C ASN A 94 -8.53 7.09 -7.03
N LYS A 95 -8.65 6.19 -8.01
CA LYS A 95 -9.54 6.37 -9.17
C LYS A 95 -11.01 6.47 -8.74
N VAL A 96 -11.46 5.58 -7.84
CA VAL A 96 -12.84 5.58 -7.35
C VAL A 96 -13.13 6.83 -6.52
N LEU A 97 -12.32 7.13 -5.51
CA LEU A 97 -12.57 8.23 -4.57
C LEU A 97 -12.50 9.60 -5.26
N MET A 98 -11.62 9.77 -6.24
CA MET A 98 -11.58 11.00 -7.05
C MET A 98 -12.87 11.19 -7.84
N LYS A 99 -13.39 10.14 -8.50
CA LYS A 99 -14.65 10.24 -9.24
C LYS A 99 -15.83 10.60 -8.32
N PHE A 100 -15.91 9.97 -7.15
CA PHE A 100 -16.90 10.31 -6.12
C PHE A 100 -16.75 11.75 -5.63
N HIS A 101 -15.52 12.22 -5.43
CA HIS A 101 -15.26 13.58 -5.01
C HIS A 101 -15.73 14.60 -6.06
N ASP A 102 -15.40 14.38 -7.34
CA ASP A 102 -15.78 15.27 -8.43
C ASP A 102 -17.31 15.42 -8.55
N ILE A 103 -18.05 14.31 -8.44
CA ILE A 103 -19.52 14.32 -8.45
C ILE A 103 -20.05 15.02 -7.20
N SER A 104 -19.49 14.73 -6.01
CA SER A 104 -19.90 15.42 -4.78
C SER A 104 -19.71 16.93 -4.86
N VAL A 105 -18.63 17.41 -5.49
CA VAL A 105 -18.38 18.84 -5.69
C VAL A 105 -19.40 19.42 -6.66
N ARG A 106 -19.67 18.73 -7.77
CA ARG A 106 -20.69 19.15 -8.74
C ARG A 106 -22.08 19.28 -8.09
N LEU A 107 -22.47 18.31 -7.27
CA LEU A 107 -23.77 18.32 -6.58
C LEU A 107 -23.92 19.43 -5.54
N GLN A 108 -22.80 19.96 -5.03
CA GLN A 108 -22.79 21.05 -4.05
C GLN A 108 -22.70 22.43 -4.71
N SER A 109 -22.64 22.51 -6.04
CA SER A 109 -22.62 23.78 -6.75
C SER A 109 -23.97 24.51 -6.65
N GLU A 110 -23.93 25.84 -6.62
CA GLU A 110 -25.12 26.69 -6.47
C GLU A 110 -26.08 26.59 -7.69
N ASP A 111 -25.56 26.21 -8.85
CA ASP A 111 -26.29 26.06 -10.13
C ASP A 111 -26.94 24.67 -10.32
N GLY A 112 -27.40 24.05 -9.23
CA GLY A 112 -27.89 22.67 -9.23
C GLY A 112 -29.23 22.47 -9.94
N ASP A 113 -29.20 21.76 -11.08
CA ASP A 113 -30.39 21.23 -11.76
C ASP A 113 -30.62 19.74 -11.37
N LEU A 114 -31.89 19.38 -11.17
CA LEU A 114 -32.29 18.02 -10.78
C LEU A 114 -31.93 17.01 -11.88
N ASP A 115 -32.11 17.40 -13.14
CA ASP A 115 -31.79 16.53 -14.28
C ASP A 115 -30.27 16.29 -14.36
N GLN A 116 -29.45 17.33 -14.14
CA GLN A 116 -27.99 17.20 -14.05
C GLN A 116 -27.54 16.30 -12.88
N THR A 117 -28.29 16.31 -11.79
CA THR A 117 -28.05 15.44 -10.63
C THR A 117 -28.31 13.98 -10.99
N ALA A 118 -29.45 13.68 -11.60
CA ALA A 118 -29.78 12.33 -12.06
C ALA A 118 -28.73 11.80 -13.05
N LEU A 119 -28.37 12.60 -14.05
CA LEU A 119 -27.30 12.27 -15.01
C LEU A 119 -25.96 11.99 -14.32
N SER A 120 -25.60 12.76 -13.28
CA SER A 120 -24.34 12.57 -12.57
C SER A 120 -24.30 11.22 -11.83
N TYR A 121 -25.43 10.74 -11.30
CA TYR A 121 -25.53 9.41 -10.69
C TYR A 121 -25.47 8.28 -11.73
N GLU A 122 -26.15 8.42 -12.87
CA GLU A 122 -26.06 7.44 -13.96
C GLU A 122 -24.63 7.32 -14.49
N LEU A 123 -23.93 8.45 -14.66
CA LEU A 123 -22.52 8.47 -15.04
C LEU A 123 -21.61 7.81 -13.98
N LEU A 124 -21.93 7.94 -12.70
CA LEU A 124 -21.20 7.28 -11.63
C LEU A 124 -21.41 5.77 -11.66
N GLU A 125 -22.65 5.32 -11.82
CA GLU A 125 -23.01 3.91 -11.91
C GLU A 125 -22.36 3.26 -13.13
N SER A 126 -22.45 3.92 -14.29
CA SER A 126 -21.79 3.48 -15.52
C SER A 126 -20.28 3.41 -15.34
N PHE A 127 -19.67 4.42 -14.70
CA PHE A 127 -18.25 4.40 -14.36
C PHE A 127 -17.88 3.21 -13.45
N LEU A 128 -18.60 2.98 -12.35
CA LEU A 128 -18.29 1.88 -11.44
C LEU A 128 -18.48 0.51 -12.10
N SER A 129 -19.49 0.39 -12.96
CA SER A 129 -19.72 -0.82 -13.74
C SER A 129 -18.58 -1.04 -14.75
N SER A 130 -18.10 0.02 -15.38
CA SER A 130 -16.96 -0.04 -16.31
C SER A 130 -15.65 -0.48 -15.65
N LEU A 131 -15.52 -0.34 -14.32
CA LEU A 131 -14.34 -0.83 -13.59
C LEU A 131 -14.39 -2.34 -13.32
N ARG A 132 -15.54 -3.00 -13.49
CA ARG A 132 -15.75 -4.42 -13.15
C ARG A 132 -15.53 -5.34 -14.36
N ASN A 133 -14.39 -5.19 -15.04
CA ASN A 133 -14.00 -6.10 -16.13
C ASN A 133 -12.51 -6.48 -16.01
N GLU A 134 -12.14 -7.56 -16.71
CA GLU A 134 -10.78 -8.11 -16.69
C GLU A 134 -9.74 -7.15 -17.26
N GLU A 135 -10.13 -6.32 -18.23
CA GLU A 135 -9.25 -5.31 -18.82
C GLU A 135 -8.85 -4.25 -17.80
N GLN A 136 -9.81 -3.66 -17.08
CA GLN A 136 -9.52 -2.68 -16.03
C GLN A 136 -8.75 -3.30 -14.87
N PHE A 137 -9.03 -4.55 -14.51
CA PHE A 137 -8.22 -5.28 -13.54
C PHE A 137 -6.75 -5.36 -14.00
N SER A 138 -6.52 -5.80 -15.24
CA SER A 138 -5.18 -5.89 -15.83
C SER A 138 -4.48 -4.52 -15.91
N ASN A 139 -5.24 -3.45 -16.17
CA ASN A 139 -4.72 -2.08 -16.16
C ASN A 139 -4.26 -1.66 -14.76
N PHE A 140 -5.03 -1.95 -13.71
CA PHE A 140 -4.60 -1.67 -12.33
C PHE A 140 -3.41 -2.52 -11.90
N GLU A 141 -3.37 -3.79 -12.31
CA GLU A 141 -2.26 -4.68 -12.02
C GLU A 141 -0.97 -4.18 -12.69
N SER A 142 -1.02 -3.83 -13.97
CA SER A 142 0.13 -3.30 -14.70
C SER A 142 0.60 -1.95 -14.15
N GLU A 143 -0.31 -1.02 -13.83
CA GLU A 143 0.01 0.24 -13.17
C GLU A 143 0.71 -0.01 -11.82
N ALA A 144 0.20 -0.94 -11.01
CA ALA A 144 0.78 -1.25 -9.72
C ALA A 144 2.17 -1.88 -9.83
N LYS A 145 2.38 -2.82 -10.77
CA LYS A 145 3.69 -3.43 -11.06
C LYS A 145 4.73 -2.37 -11.42
N LEU A 146 4.34 -1.35 -12.20
CA LEU A 146 5.21 -0.22 -12.56
C LEU A 146 5.52 0.68 -11.36
N MET A 147 4.62 0.79 -10.37
CA MET A 147 4.84 1.64 -9.19
C MET A 147 5.69 0.98 -8.10
N CYS A 148 5.45 -0.29 -7.77
CA CYS A 148 6.10 -0.96 -6.63
C CYS A 148 7.34 -1.79 -7.02
N ASN A 149 7.62 -1.96 -8.31
CA ASN A 149 8.66 -2.86 -8.84
C ASN A 149 8.52 -4.34 -8.39
N SER A 150 7.38 -4.74 -7.82
CA SER A 150 7.07 -6.14 -7.50
C SER A 150 6.23 -6.75 -8.62
N GLN A 151 6.54 -7.99 -8.99
CA GLN A 151 5.84 -8.73 -10.06
C GLN A 151 4.88 -9.79 -9.50
N GLU A 152 5.03 -10.17 -8.23
CA GLU A 152 4.35 -11.32 -7.62
C GLU A 152 3.43 -10.88 -6.47
N TYR A 153 2.34 -11.63 -6.30
CA TYR A 153 1.43 -11.51 -5.16
C TYR A 153 2.07 -12.14 -3.91
N LYS A 154 1.86 -11.52 -2.74
CA LYS A 154 2.36 -12.02 -1.45
C LYS A 154 1.91 -13.45 -1.15
N GLN A 155 0.68 -13.79 -1.53
CA GLN A 155 0.15 -15.13 -1.31
C GLN A 155 0.92 -16.20 -2.10
N ASP A 156 1.41 -15.88 -3.30
CA ASP A 156 2.22 -16.79 -4.11
C ASP A 156 3.62 -16.98 -3.52
N ILE A 157 4.18 -15.92 -2.94
CA ILE A 157 5.45 -15.94 -2.19
C ILE A 157 5.34 -16.81 -0.93
N ASP A 158 4.25 -16.68 -0.17
CA ASP A 158 4.05 -17.47 1.05
C ASP A 158 3.78 -18.96 0.76
N ASN A 159 3.09 -19.26 -0.35
CA ASN A 159 2.85 -20.63 -0.80
C ASN A 159 4.13 -21.34 -1.28
N THR A 160 5.09 -20.61 -1.83
CA THR A 160 6.38 -21.16 -2.30
C THR A 160 7.41 -21.32 -1.19
N ARG A 161 7.20 -20.71 -0.01
CA ARG A 161 8.11 -20.83 1.13
C ARG A 161 8.10 -22.27 1.68
N LYS A 162 9.13 -23.05 1.36
CA LYS A 162 9.32 -24.41 1.89
C LYS A 162 9.13 -24.43 3.41
N LYS A 163 8.10 -25.15 3.88
CA LYS A 163 7.87 -25.37 5.32
C LYS A 163 9.14 -26.00 5.90
N LYS A 164 9.81 -25.30 6.83
CA LYS A 164 10.92 -25.92 7.57
C LYS A 164 10.35 -27.12 8.32
N PRO A 165 10.86 -28.35 8.12
CA PRO A 165 10.39 -29.49 8.90
C PRO A 165 10.63 -29.19 10.38
N LYS A 166 9.64 -29.48 11.22
CA LYS A 166 9.82 -29.44 12.67
C LYS A 166 10.84 -30.51 13.01
N ILE A 167 11.98 -30.12 13.55
CA ILE A 167 12.97 -31.06 14.08
C ILE A 167 12.43 -31.51 15.45
N PRO A 168 12.22 -32.82 15.69
CA PRO A 168 11.82 -33.32 16.99
C PRO A 168 12.83 -32.93 18.08
N LEU A 169 12.36 -32.76 19.31
CA LEU A 169 13.20 -32.40 20.45
C LEU A 169 14.24 -33.51 20.68
N GLY A 170 15.52 -33.24 20.37
CA GLY A 170 16.63 -34.18 20.54
C GLY A 170 17.43 -34.51 19.27
N GLU A 171 16.98 -34.10 18.08
CA GLU A 171 17.75 -34.32 16.85
C GLU A 171 18.53 -33.06 16.42
N SER A 172 19.84 -33.20 16.22
CA SER A 172 20.67 -32.22 15.53
C SER A 172 20.80 -32.57 14.05
N LYS A 173 20.92 -31.57 13.17
CA LYS A 173 21.15 -31.77 11.73
C LYS A 173 22.54 -32.35 11.39
N GLU A 174 23.40 -32.51 12.38
CA GLU A 174 24.74 -33.06 12.23
C GLU A 174 24.75 -34.49 12.73
N GLY A 175 25.09 -35.43 11.85
CA GLY A 175 25.29 -36.84 12.21
C GLY A 175 24.85 -37.81 11.13
N HIS A 176 25.66 -37.96 10.08
CA HIS A 176 25.61 -39.16 9.24
C HIS A 176 26.17 -40.31 10.09
N TRP A 177 25.31 -41.01 10.82
CA TRP A 177 25.68 -42.23 11.52
C TRP A 177 25.25 -43.43 10.66
N HIS A 178 26.24 -44.09 10.06
CA HIS A 178 26.08 -45.45 9.58
C HIS A 178 25.78 -46.34 10.80
N THR A 179 24.55 -46.78 10.94
CA THR A 179 24.22 -47.89 11.83
C THR A 179 24.21 -49.16 10.97
N GLU A 180 25.36 -49.85 10.91
CA GLU A 180 25.38 -51.24 10.49
C GLU A 180 24.71 -52.08 11.57
N PHE A 181 23.67 -52.82 11.17
CA PHE A 181 22.92 -53.71 12.05
C PHE A 181 23.66 -55.05 12.09
N ASP A 182 24.55 -55.24 13.07
CA ASP A 182 25.18 -56.53 13.30
C ASP A 182 24.19 -57.45 14.04
N GLY A 183 23.55 -58.33 13.29
CA GLY A 183 22.65 -59.34 13.82
C GLY A 183 23.42 -60.34 14.68
N ARG A 184 23.16 -60.35 15.98
CA ARG A 184 23.65 -61.42 16.87
C ARG A 184 23.09 -62.77 16.42
N LYS A 185 23.99 -63.75 16.26
CA LYS A 185 23.72 -65.17 16.05
C LYS A 185 22.87 -65.77 17.15
#